data_AF-A0A126ZHY3-F1
#
_entry.id   AF-A0A126ZHY3-F1
#
_cell.length_a   1.000
_cell.length_b   1.000
_cell.length_c   1.000
_cell.angle_alpha   90.00
_cell.angle_beta   90.00
_cell.angle_gamma   90.00
#
_symmetry.space_group_name_H-M   'P 1'
#
loop_
_entity.id
_entity.type
_entity.pdbx_description
1 polymer ?
#
loop_
_entity_poly.entity_id
_entity_poly.type
_entity_poly.pdbx_seq_one_letter_code
_entity_poly.pdbx_strand_id
1 'polypeptide(L)'
;MLAGLQSHAWAYPALESLHIVGIALLLGNLVSLELRVFGRGDALPVQALARLSLSIALTGFTLAAATGLLMFATRPEELIANRFFVVKMTLLLAAACNAAWFHGRRSLDKLDAMARVQMLLSTAIWLAVVFCGRWIAY
;
A
#
# COMPACT_ATOMS: atom_id res chain seq x y z
N MET A 1 26.93 -4.83 1.56
CA MET A 1 25.49 -4.53 1.75
C MET A 1 25.04 -5.20 3.04
N LEU A 2 24.56 -4.41 4.03
CA LEU A 2 23.98 -4.79 5.35
C LEU A 2 24.30 -6.20 5.92
N ALA A 3 25.57 -6.49 6.23
CA ALA A 3 26.00 -7.78 6.80
C ALA A 3 25.31 -8.13 8.14
N GLY A 4 24.85 -7.12 8.90
CA GLY A 4 24.17 -7.32 10.19
C GLY A 4 22.74 -7.89 10.10
N LEU A 5 22.04 -7.68 8.97
CA LEU A 5 20.71 -8.29 8.76
C LEU A 5 20.81 -9.77 8.38
N GLN A 6 21.91 -10.17 7.73
CA GLN A 6 22.15 -11.57 7.35
C GLN A 6 22.65 -12.43 8.52
N SER A 7 23.24 -11.82 9.55
CA SER A 7 23.78 -12.55 10.71
C SER A 7 22.71 -12.93 11.76
N HIS A 8 21.52 -12.33 11.71
CA HIS A 8 20.45 -12.56 12.69
C HIS A 8 19.25 -13.24 12.03
N ALA A 9 19.06 -14.53 12.31
CA ALA A 9 18.02 -15.37 11.70
C ALA A 9 16.58 -14.82 11.81
N TRP A 10 16.31 -13.97 12.81
CA TRP A 10 14.98 -13.39 13.05
C TRP A 10 14.76 -12.05 12.35
N ALA A 11 15.81 -11.38 11.86
CA ALA A 11 15.70 -10.02 11.34
C ALA A 11 14.85 -9.95 10.07
N TYR A 12 15.07 -10.86 9.11
CA TYR A 12 14.28 -10.90 7.89
C TYR A 12 12.79 -11.25 8.14
N PRO A 13 12.44 -12.30 8.93
CA PRO A 13 11.05 -12.56 9.32
C PRO A 13 10.37 -11.39 10.06
N ALA A 14 11.10 -10.68 10.92
CA ALA A 14 10.57 -9.51 11.62
C ALA A 14 10.27 -8.35 10.65
N LEU A 15 11.18 -8.09 9.69
CA LEU A 15 10.94 -7.10 8.63
C LEU A 15 9.74 -7.46 7.77
N GLU A 16 9.59 -8.73 7.38
CA GLU A 16 8.44 -9.21 6.62
C GLU A 16 7.12 -9.04 7.40
N SER A 17 7.13 -9.38 8.70
CA SER A 17 5.97 -9.21 9.57
C SER A 17 5.56 -7.74 9.69
N LEU A 18 6.52 -6.84 9.94
CA LEU A 18 6.27 -5.40 10.00
C LEU A 18 5.82 -4.83 8.65
N HIS A 19 6.34 -5.36 7.54
CA HIS A 19 5.91 -5.00 6.19
C HIS A 19 4.43 -5.32 5.98
N ILE A 20 3.99 -6.52 6.38
CA ILE A 20 2.58 -6.95 6.30
C ILE A 20 1.69 -6.09 7.19
N VAL A 21 2.12 -5.74 8.40
CA VAL A 21 1.39 -4.81 9.27
C VAL A 21 1.21 -3.46 8.59
N GLY A 22 2.26 -2.91 7.97
CA GLY A 22 2.19 -1.66 7.22
C GLY A 22 1.19 -1.71 6.06
N ILE A 23 1.20 -2.81 5.30
CA ILE A 23 0.23 -3.08 4.22
C ILE A 23 -1.19 -3.14 4.78
N ALA A 24 -1.40 -3.84 5.90
CA ALA A 24 -2.73 -3.99 6.51
C ALA A 24 -3.29 -2.64 6.97
N LEU A 25 -2.46 -1.78 7.58
CA LEU A 25 -2.86 -0.43 7.96
C LEU A 25 -3.27 0.42 6.75
N LEU A 26 -2.52 0.33 5.65
CA LEU A 26 -2.82 1.05 4.42
C LEU A 26 -4.09 0.52 3.74
N LEU A 27 -4.11 -0.76 3.38
CA LEU A 27 -5.19 -1.36 2.59
C LEU A 27 -6.49 -1.43 3.39
N GLY A 28 -6.41 -1.73 4.69
CA GLY A 28 -7.56 -1.75 5.58
C GLY A 28 -8.25 -0.38 5.67
N ASN A 29 -7.48 0.71 5.73
CA ASN A 29 -8.05 2.06 5.76
C ASN A 29 -8.58 2.53 4.40
N LEU A 30 -7.94 2.12 3.30
CA LEU A 30 -8.46 2.33 1.95
C LEU A 30 -9.85 1.70 1.79
N VAL A 31 -9.97 0.40 2.14
CA VAL A 31 -11.23 -0.34 2.09
C VAL A 31 -12.27 0.23 3.06
N SER A 32 -11.86 0.65 4.25
CA SER A 32 -12.76 1.26 5.24
C SER A 32 -13.40 2.55 4.71
N LEU A 33 -12.61 3.40 4.05
CA LEU A 33 -13.12 4.62 3.41
C LEU A 33 -14.04 4.30 2.24
N GLU A 34 -13.71 3.30 1.43
CA GLU A 34 -14.57 2.82 0.34
C GLU A 34 -15.93 2.35 0.84
N LEU A 35 -15.96 1.46 1.84
CA LEU A 35 -17.20 0.98 2.44
C LEU A 35 -18.08 2.15 2.85
N ARG A 36 -17.49 3.19 3.46
CA ARG A 36 -18.20 4.41 3.79
C ARG A 36 -18.75 5.16 2.58
N VAL A 37 -17.97 5.34 1.53
CA VAL A 37 -18.41 6.03 0.30
C VAL A 37 -19.48 5.24 -0.46
N PHE A 38 -19.49 3.92 -0.35
CA PHE A 38 -20.47 3.01 -0.96
C PHE A 38 -21.70 2.73 -0.08
N GLY A 39 -21.90 3.48 1.02
CA GLY A 39 -23.14 3.46 1.80
C GLY A 39 -23.14 2.50 3.00
N ARG A 40 -21.99 1.97 3.41
CA ARG A 40 -21.87 1.22 4.67
C ARG A 40 -21.28 2.11 5.76
N GLY A 41 -21.95 2.23 6.90
CA GLY A 41 -21.48 3.07 8.01
C GLY A 41 -21.83 4.55 7.85
N ASP A 42 -23.01 4.85 7.29
CA ASP A 42 -23.46 6.22 7.00
C ASP A 42 -23.46 7.18 8.18
N ALA A 43 -23.54 6.65 9.40
CA ALA A 43 -23.40 7.41 10.64
C ALA A 43 -22.03 8.11 10.80
N LEU A 44 -21.00 7.65 10.09
CA LEU A 44 -19.65 8.23 10.16
C LEU A 44 -19.54 9.44 9.20
N PRO A 45 -19.07 10.61 9.64
CA PRO A 45 -18.82 11.72 8.72
C PRO A 45 -17.65 11.39 7.77
N VAL A 46 -17.91 11.38 6.45
CA VAL A 46 -16.93 10.93 5.44
C VAL A 46 -15.60 11.69 5.52
N GLN A 47 -15.64 13.01 5.75
CA GLN A 47 -14.43 13.83 5.83
C GLN A 47 -13.61 13.53 7.09
N ALA A 48 -14.27 13.25 8.22
CA ALA A 48 -13.57 12.89 9.45
C ALA A 48 -12.92 11.50 9.33
N LEU A 49 -13.66 10.54 8.76
CA LEU A 49 -13.14 9.21 8.48
C LEU A 49 -11.96 9.27 7.49
N ALA A 50 -12.09 10.03 6.41
CA ALA A 50 -11.03 10.16 5.40
C ALA A 50 -9.74 10.75 5.99
N ARG A 51 -9.82 11.76 6.87
CA ARG A 51 -8.62 12.30 7.54
C ARG A 51 -7.93 11.26 8.42
N LEU A 52 -8.69 10.55 9.24
CA LEU A 52 -8.15 9.49 10.09
C LEU A 52 -7.54 8.36 9.25
N SER A 53 -8.29 7.88 8.26
CA SER A 53 -7.85 6.82 7.35
C SER A 53 -6.61 7.22 6.57
N LEU A 54 -6.50 8.47 6.12
CA LEU A 54 -5.30 8.96 5.45
C LEU A 54 -4.09 8.98 6.38
N SER A 55 -4.24 9.46 7.61
CA SER A 55 -3.15 9.45 8.60
C SER A 55 -2.66 8.02 8.88
N ILE A 56 -3.57 7.08 9.12
CA ILE A 56 -3.19 5.69 9.38
C ILE A 56 -2.59 5.03 8.12
N ALA A 57 -3.16 5.30 6.94
CA ALA A 57 -2.65 4.75 5.69
C ALA A 57 -1.24 5.27 5.37
N LEU A 58 -0.94 6.55 5.64
CA LEU A 58 0.40 7.10 5.49
C LEU A 58 1.40 6.48 6.48
N THR A 59 0.99 6.25 7.73
CA THR A 59 1.81 5.49 8.70
C THR A 59 2.08 4.08 8.20
N GLY A 60 1.05 3.38 7.72
CA GLY A 60 1.16 2.05 7.14
C GLY A 60 2.08 1.99 5.92
N PHE A 61 1.91 2.94 4.99
CA PHE A 61 2.77 3.09 3.82
C PHE A 61 4.22 3.31 4.21
N THR A 62 4.47 4.21 5.16
CA THR A 62 5.83 4.55 5.61
C THR A 62 6.51 3.33 6.22
N LEU A 63 5.79 2.57 7.07
CA LEU A 63 6.28 1.33 7.66
C LEU A 63 6.58 0.28 6.57
N ALA A 64 5.65 0.07 5.64
CA ALA A 64 5.83 -0.88 4.53
C ALA A 64 6.99 -0.47 3.61
N ALA A 65 7.12 0.82 3.28
CA ALA A 65 8.20 1.32 2.43
C ALA A 65 9.56 1.16 3.13
N ALA A 66 9.68 1.55 4.40
CA ALA A 66 10.93 1.43 5.15
C ALA A 66 11.39 -0.03 5.27
N THR A 67 10.50 -0.93 5.69
CA THR A 67 10.79 -2.36 5.78
C THR A 67 11.08 -2.99 4.42
N GLY A 68 10.33 -2.61 3.38
CA GLY A 68 10.54 -3.06 2.01
C GLY A 68 11.90 -2.65 1.44
N LEU A 69 12.34 -1.42 1.71
CA LEU A 69 13.67 -0.93 1.33
C LEU A 69 14.79 -1.67 2.06
N LEU A 70 14.61 -1.95 3.36
CA LEU A 70 15.58 -2.73 4.13
C LEU A 70 15.71 -4.16 3.58
N MET A 71 14.60 -4.82 3.28
CA MET A 71 14.60 -6.15 2.64
C MET A 71 15.26 -6.08 1.25
N PHE A 72 14.92 -5.07 0.44
CA PHE A 72 15.52 -4.87 -0.88
C PHE A 72 17.04 -4.72 -0.82
N ALA A 73 17.55 -3.95 0.14
CA ALA A 73 18.97 -3.72 0.33
C ALA A 73 19.76 -4.98 0.71
N THR A 74 19.10 -6.07 1.11
CA THR A 74 19.78 -7.34 1.38
C THR A 74 20.19 -8.08 0.11
N ARG A 75 19.38 -8.02 -0.95
CA ARG A 75 19.55 -8.77 -2.22
C ARG A 75 18.97 -8.00 -3.42
N PRO A 76 19.52 -6.81 -3.75
CA PRO A 76 18.92 -5.95 -4.77
C PRO A 76 19.01 -6.52 -6.17
N GLU A 77 20.12 -7.18 -6.54
CA GLU A 77 20.30 -7.75 -7.88
C GLU A 77 19.31 -8.89 -8.14
N GLU A 78 19.12 -9.80 -7.18
CA GLU A 78 18.13 -10.88 -7.27
C GLU A 78 16.69 -10.33 -7.39
N LEU A 79 16.37 -9.27 -6.62
CA LEU A 79 15.05 -8.67 -6.65
C LEU A 79 14.78 -7.92 -7.95
N ILE A 80 15.74 -7.18 -8.49
CA ILE A 80 15.58 -6.47 -9.77
C ILE A 80 15.42 -7.47 -10.93
N ALA A 81 16.09 -8.62 -10.87
CA ALA A 81 15.93 -9.69 -11.86
C ALA A 81 14.56 -10.40 -11.77
N ASN A 82 13.84 -10.29 -10.65
CA ASN A 82 12.54 -10.92 -10.45
C ASN A 82 11.42 -10.12 -11.14
N ARG A 83 10.72 -10.75 -12.09
CA ARG A 83 9.61 -10.12 -12.83
C ARG A 83 8.48 -9.64 -11.93
N PHE A 84 8.13 -10.37 -10.87
CA PHE A 84 7.08 -9.95 -9.94
C PHE A 84 7.49 -8.71 -9.14
N PHE A 85 8.77 -8.57 -8.80
CA PHE A 85 9.27 -7.35 -8.16
C PHE A 85 9.15 -6.14 -9.09
N VAL A 86 9.57 -6.26 -10.34
CA VAL A 86 9.46 -5.17 -11.33
C VAL A 86 7.99 -4.77 -11.54
N VAL A 87 7.09 -5.74 -11.73
CA VAL A 87 5.65 -5.48 -11.84
C VAL A 87 5.10 -4.80 -10.58
N LYS A 88 5.50 -5.27 -9.38
CA LYS A 88 5.13 -4.63 -8.11
C LYS A 88 5.55 -3.16 -8.07
N MET A 89 6.77 -2.83 -8.51
CA MET A 89 7.27 -1.45 -8.54
C MET A 89 6.49 -0.59 -9.55
N THR A 90 6.15 -1.13 -10.73
CA THR A 90 5.29 -0.43 -11.70
C THR A 90 3.88 -0.18 -11.14
N LEU A 91 3.31 -1.15 -10.43
CA LEU A 91 2.01 -0.99 -9.77
C LEU A 91 2.05 0.06 -8.66
N LEU A 92 3.14 0.14 -7.88
CA LEU A 92 3.32 1.21 -6.88
C LEU A 92 3.35 2.60 -7.54
N LEU A 93 4.03 2.74 -8.67
CA LEU A 93 4.01 3.99 -9.44
C LEU A 93 2.58 4.32 -9.93
N ALA A 94 1.86 3.33 -10.45
CA ALA A 94 0.47 3.51 -10.87
C ALA A 94 -0.45 3.91 -9.70
N ALA A 95 -0.27 3.31 -8.52
CA ALA A 95 -1.00 3.68 -7.30
C ALA A 95 -0.72 5.14 -6.92
N ALA A 96 0.54 5.57 -6.97
CA ALA A 96 0.93 6.95 -6.68
C ALA A 96 0.32 7.94 -7.68
N CYS A 97 0.34 7.63 -8.98
CA CYS A 97 -0.31 8.44 -10.01
C CYS A 97 -1.83 8.54 -9.80
N ASN A 98 -2.50 7.42 -9.49
CA ASN A 98 -3.93 7.40 -9.21
C ASN A 98 -4.27 8.24 -7.97
N ALA A 99 -3.49 8.12 -6.89
CA ALA A 99 -3.67 8.93 -5.68
C ALA A 99 -3.45 10.43 -5.95
N ALA A 100 -2.38 10.79 -6.65
CA ALA A 100 -2.10 12.18 -7.04
C ALA A 100 -3.25 12.77 -7.87
N TRP A 101 -3.80 12.00 -8.82
CA TRP A 101 -4.97 12.43 -9.58
C TRP A 101 -6.22 12.56 -8.70
N PHE A 102 -6.50 11.58 -7.83
CA PHE A 102 -7.63 11.62 -6.91
C PHE A 102 -7.60 12.89 -6.02
N HIS A 103 -6.44 13.20 -5.44
CA HIS A 103 -6.26 14.40 -4.63
C HIS A 103 -6.32 15.68 -5.47
N GLY A 104 -5.66 15.73 -6.63
CA GLY A 104 -5.67 16.91 -7.51
C GLY A 104 -7.06 17.25 -8.05
N ARG A 105 -7.91 16.24 -8.28
CA ARG A 105 -9.32 16.44 -8.66
C ARG A 105 -10.22 16.87 -7.51
N ARG A 106 -9.73 16.82 -6.26
CA ARG A 106 -10.55 16.88 -5.05
C ARG A 106 -11.68 15.84 -5.09
N SER A 107 -11.35 14.62 -5.54
CA SER A 107 -12.32 13.55 -5.76
C SER A 107 -13.09 13.17 -4.47
N LEU A 108 -12.47 13.33 -3.30
CA LEU A 108 -13.12 13.14 -2.00
C LEU A 108 -14.27 14.14 -1.73
N ASP A 109 -14.17 15.37 -2.23
CA ASP A 109 -15.23 16.38 -2.06
C ASP A 109 -16.37 16.15 -3.06
N LYS A 110 -16.03 15.63 -4.25
CA LYS A 110 -16.98 15.41 -5.34
C LYS A 110 -17.80 14.14 -5.16
N LEU A 111 -17.16 13.05 -4.71
CA LEU A 111 -17.75 11.71 -4.58
C LEU A 111 -18.53 11.25 -5.83
N ASP A 112 -18.12 11.73 -7.00
CA ASP A 112 -18.72 11.43 -8.29
C ASP A 112 -18.33 10.02 -8.79
N ALA A 113 -18.88 9.61 -9.93
CA ALA A 113 -18.59 8.30 -10.51
C ALA A 113 -17.08 8.07 -10.73
N MET A 114 -16.35 9.12 -11.13
CA MET A 114 -14.90 9.04 -11.32
C MET A 114 -14.17 8.80 -10.00
N ALA A 115 -14.53 9.52 -8.92
CA ALA A 115 -13.97 9.29 -7.60
C ALA A 115 -14.16 7.84 -7.14
N ARG A 116 -15.34 7.27 -7.36
CA ARG A 116 -15.65 5.88 -7.01
C ARG A 116 -14.81 4.89 -7.81
N VAL A 117 -14.64 5.11 -9.12
CA VAL A 117 -13.75 4.28 -9.96
C VAL A 117 -12.30 4.38 -9.51
N GLN A 118 -11.80 5.57 -9.19
CA GLN A 118 -10.43 5.77 -8.71
C GLN A 118 -10.17 5.05 -7.37
N MET A 119 -11.15 5.03 -6.46
CA MET A 119 -11.05 4.28 -5.21
C MET A 119 -10.93 2.78 -5.50
N LEU A 120 -11.90 2.20 -6.23
CA LEU A 120 -11.87 0.78 -6.59
C LEU A 120 -10.60 0.37 -7.35
N LEU A 121 -10.13 1.23 -8.26
CA LEU A 121 -8.86 1.04 -8.96
C LEU A 121 -7.68 1.03 -8.00
N SER A 122 -7.65 1.93 -7.01
CA SER A 122 -6.63 1.94 -5.96
C SER A 122 -6.61 0.61 -5.21
N THR A 123 -7.78 0.12 -4.78
CA THR A 123 -7.89 -1.18 -4.08
C THR A 123 -7.42 -2.33 -4.95
N ALA A 124 -7.82 -2.36 -6.23
CA ALA A 124 -7.36 -3.39 -7.17
C ALA A 124 -5.84 -3.38 -7.37
N ILE A 125 -5.23 -2.20 -7.51
CA ILE A 125 -3.78 -2.05 -7.64
C ILE A 125 -3.08 -2.56 -6.37
N TRP A 126 -3.56 -2.18 -5.18
CA TRP A 126 -2.96 -2.63 -3.93
C TRP A 126 -3.08 -4.13 -3.70
N LEU A 127 -4.21 -4.75 -4.07
CA LEU A 127 -4.35 -6.21 -4.06
C LEU A 127 -3.36 -6.88 -5.01
N ALA A 128 -3.15 -6.33 -6.20
CA ALA A 128 -2.15 -6.83 -7.14
C ALA A 128 -0.70 -6.66 -6.61
N VAL A 129 -0.40 -5.55 -5.92
CA VAL A 129 0.89 -5.32 -5.24
C VAL A 129 1.13 -6.39 -4.16
N VAL A 130 0.12 -6.72 -3.37
CA VAL A 130 0.20 -7.78 -2.34
C VAL A 130 0.43 -9.14 -2.99
N PHE A 131 -0.30 -9.45 -4.06
CA PHE A 131 -0.14 -10.70 -4.82
C PHE A 131 1.29 -10.84 -5.37
N CYS A 132 1.80 -9.80 -6.04
CA CYS A 132 3.18 -9.78 -6.53
C CYS A 132 4.18 -9.94 -5.37
N GLY A 133 3.94 -9.28 -4.23
CA GLY A 133 4.77 -9.40 -3.03
C GLY A 133 4.93 -10.84 -2.56
N ARG A 134 3.83 -11.59 -2.52
CA ARG A 134 3.86 -13.01 -2.09
C ARG A 134 4.55 -13.92 -3.10
N TRP A 135 4.42 -13.62 -4.38
CA TRP A 135 5.02 -14.38 -5.49
C TRP A 135 6.51 -14.13 -5.68
N ILE A 136 7.09 -13.07 -5.12
CA ILE A 136 8.55 -12.89 -5.11
C ILE A 136 9.26 -14.03 -4.35
N ALA A 137 8.57 -14.67 -3.40
CA ALA A 137 9.12 -15.76 -2.60
C ALA A 137 9.09 -17.14 -3.30
N TYR A 138 8.50 -17.24 -4.49
CA TYR A 138 8.36 -18.47 -5.28
C TYR A 138 9.07 -18.35 -6.62
#